data_AF-A0A2R7ITE8-F1
#
_entry.id   AF-A0A2R7ITE8-F1
#
_cell.length_a   1.000
_cell.length_b   1.000
_cell.length_c   1.000
_cell.angle_alpha   90.00
_cell.angle_beta   90.00
_cell.angle_gamma   90.00
#
_symmetry.space_group_name_H-M   'P 1'
#
loop_
_entity.id
_entity.type
_entity.pdbx_description
1 polymer ?
#
loop_
_entity_poly.entity_id
_entity_poly.type
_entity_poly.pdbx_seq_one_letter_code
_entity_poly.pdbx_strand_id
1 'polypeptide(L)'
;AAGRQLFEDFIGKDVTGTGRWHIRGTAITPAAIPCPAIEFVSRNDRIVPAASAANLPDRHDLGAGHVGMIVGGSAATQVWEPLSGWLNALPQPK
;
A
#
# COMPACT_ATOMS: atom_id res chain seq x y z
N ALA A 1 -20.26 -14.68 7.16
CA ALA A 1 -20.44 -13.29 6.69
C ALA A 1 -19.13 -12.66 6.22
N ALA A 2 -18.10 -12.55 7.07
CA ALA A 2 -16.82 -11.90 6.72
C ALA A 2 -16.08 -12.54 5.53
N GLY A 3 -15.98 -13.88 5.47
CA GLY A 3 -15.32 -14.57 4.36
C GLY A 3 -15.98 -14.29 3.00
N ARG A 4 -17.32 -14.25 2.95
CA ARG A 4 -18.07 -13.90 1.74
C ARG A 4 -17.69 -12.50 1.25
N GLN A 5 -17.68 -11.52 2.14
CA GLN A 5 -17.34 -10.13 1.80
C GLN A 5 -15.90 -10.02 1.29
N LEU A 6 -14.95 -10.71 1.94
CA LEU A 6 -13.57 -10.74 1.50
C LEU A 6 -13.43 -11.29 0.06
N PHE A 7 -14.00 -12.47 -0.21
CA PHE A 7 -13.81 -13.11 -1.51
C PHE A 7 -14.67 -12.48 -2.61
N GLU A 8 -15.96 -12.23 -2.36
CA GLU A 8 -16.87 -11.72 -3.39
C GLU A 8 -16.73 -10.21 -3.61
N ASP A 9 -16.67 -9.43 -2.53
CA ASP A 9 -16.73 -7.98 -2.65
C ASP A 9 -15.32 -7.37 -2.78
N PHE A 10 -14.34 -7.78 -1.97
CA PHE A 10 -13.01 -7.18 -2.01
C PHE A 10 -12.14 -7.75 -3.13
N ILE A 11 -12.10 -9.07 -3.31
CA ILE A 11 -11.31 -9.68 -4.39
C ILE A 11 -12.10 -9.73 -5.71
N GLY A 12 -13.31 -10.28 -5.69
CA GLY A 12 -14.10 -10.50 -6.90
C GLY A 12 -14.58 -9.21 -7.58
N LYS A 13 -15.16 -8.30 -6.80
CA LYS A 13 -15.70 -7.02 -7.31
C LYS A 13 -14.75 -5.84 -7.17
N ASP A 14 -13.65 -5.98 -6.44
CA ASP A 14 -12.72 -4.89 -6.13
C ASP A 14 -13.42 -3.62 -5.63
N VAL A 15 -14.39 -3.77 -4.71
CA VAL A 15 -15.11 -2.59 -4.20
C VAL A 15 -14.19 -1.63 -3.44
N THR A 16 -13.05 -2.11 -2.92
CA THR A 16 -12.04 -1.31 -2.23
C THR A 16 -11.17 -0.51 -3.21
N GLY A 17 -10.68 -1.11 -4.30
CA GLY A 17 -9.88 -0.42 -5.32
C GLY A 17 -10.71 0.50 -6.22
N THR A 18 -12.00 0.18 -6.43
CA THR A 18 -12.92 1.01 -7.22
C THR A 18 -13.62 2.12 -6.43
N GLY A 19 -13.26 2.33 -5.16
CA GLY A 19 -13.84 3.39 -4.31
C GLY A 19 -15.32 3.19 -3.95
N ARG A 20 -15.84 1.96 -4.09
CA ARG A 20 -17.25 1.61 -3.79
C ARG A 20 -17.43 1.06 -2.39
N TRP A 21 -16.36 0.86 -1.63
CA TRP A 21 -16.43 0.42 -0.25
C TRP A 21 -16.79 1.58 0.67
N HIS A 22 -17.87 1.42 1.43
CA HIS A 22 -18.38 2.44 2.34
C HIS A 22 -18.44 1.93 3.77
N ILE A 23 -18.01 2.75 4.73
CA ILE A 23 -18.20 2.52 6.17
C ILE A 23 -19.06 3.66 6.71
N ARG A 24 -20.25 3.33 7.25
CA ARG A 24 -21.20 4.33 7.78
C ARG A 24 -21.53 5.46 6.78
N GLY A 25 -21.63 5.13 5.50
CA GLY A 25 -21.90 6.08 4.42
C GLY A 25 -20.68 6.83 3.89
N THR A 26 -19.50 6.66 4.50
CA THR A 26 -18.25 7.26 4.03
C THR A 26 -17.54 6.32 3.07
N ALA A 27 -17.30 6.77 1.84
CA ALA A 27 -16.45 6.05 0.88
C ALA A 27 -15.00 6.04 1.40
N ILE A 28 -14.39 4.86 1.45
CA ILE A 28 -13.01 4.68 1.91
C ILE A 28 -12.09 4.61 0.69
N THR A 29 -11.26 5.64 0.51
CA THR A 29 -10.33 5.75 -0.63
C THR A 29 -8.94 6.16 -0.15
N PRO A 30 -7.84 5.68 -0.76
CA PRO A 30 -6.48 6.10 -0.40
C PRO A 30 -6.24 7.61 -0.47
N ALA A 31 -6.90 8.30 -1.41
CA ALA A 31 -6.82 9.74 -1.58
C ALA A 31 -7.36 10.56 -0.39
N ALA A 32 -8.12 9.93 0.53
CA ALA A 32 -8.72 10.58 1.68
C ALA A 32 -7.88 10.41 2.97
N ILE A 33 -6.69 9.82 2.91
CA ILE A 33 -5.81 9.66 4.08
C ILE A 33 -5.32 11.04 4.53
N PRO A 34 -5.62 11.48 5.77
CA PRO A 34 -5.36 12.86 6.21
C PRO A 34 -3.95 13.09 6.77
N CYS A 35 -3.02 12.16 6.51
CA CYS A 35 -1.66 12.22 7.00
C CYS A 35 -0.66 11.93 5.87
N PRO A 36 0.61 12.32 6.03
CA PRO A 36 1.67 11.88 5.14
C PRO A 36 1.65 10.36 5.00
N ALA A 37 1.73 9.88 3.76
CA ALA A 37 1.72 8.46 3.45
C ALA A 37 2.66 8.20 2.27
N ILE A 38 3.41 7.10 2.37
CA ILE A 38 4.40 6.64 1.40
C ILE A 38 4.06 5.20 1.01
N GLU A 39 4.28 4.83 -0.25
CA GLU A 39 4.11 3.46 -0.74
C GLU A 39 5.39 2.91 -1.40
N PHE A 40 5.68 1.64 -1.11
CA PHE A 40 6.71 0.86 -1.79
C PHE A 40 6.04 -0.28 -2.55
N VAL A 41 6.24 -0.33 -3.86
CA VAL A 41 5.54 -1.25 -4.75
C VAL A 41 6.53 -2.19 -5.41
N SER A 42 6.40 -3.49 -5.14
CA SER A 42 7.22 -4.54 -5.75
C SER A 42 6.72 -4.84 -7.17
N ARG A 43 7.54 -4.56 -8.18
CA ARG A 43 7.21 -4.82 -9.60
C ARG A 43 7.28 -6.31 -9.97
N ASN A 44 7.98 -7.12 -9.18
CA ASN A 44 8.14 -8.56 -9.38
C ASN A 44 7.35 -9.40 -8.36
N ASP A 45 6.41 -8.78 -7.65
CA ASP A 45 5.49 -9.47 -6.74
C ASP A 45 4.54 -10.39 -7.52
N ARG A 46 4.41 -11.65 -7.07
CA ARG A 46 3.49 -12.65 -7.64
C ARG A 46 2.28 -12.94 -6.75
N ILE A 47 2.24 -12.36 -5.56
CA ILE A 47 1.16 -12.47 -4.57
C ILE A 47 0.25 -11.24 -4.68
N VAL A 48 0.84 -10.04 -4.67
CA VAL A 48 0.12 -8.76 -4.77
C VAL A 48 0.65 -7.98 -5.97
N PRO A 49 -0.02 -8.03 -7.15
CA PRO A 49 0.47 -7.36 -8.35
C PRO A 49 0.61 -5.84 -8.17
N ALA A 50 1.63 -5.24 -8.79
CA ALA A 50 1.83 -3.78 -8.74
C ALA A 50 0.61 -2.95 -9.25
N ALA A 51 -0.26 -3.55 -10.07
CA ALA A 51 -1.48 -2.92 -10.55
C ALA A 51 -2.54 -2.69 -9.44
N SER A 52 -2.45 -3.41 -8.31
CA SER A 52 -3.32 -3.21 -7.15
C SER A 52 -2.76 -2.18 -6.15
N ALA A 53 -1.70 -1.45 -6.50
CA ALA A 53 -1.14 -0.40 -5.66
C ALA A 53 -2.16 0.72 -5.38
N ALA A 54 -2.03 1.36 -4.21
CA ALA A 54 -2.94 2.44 -3.80
C ALA A 54 -2.72 3.73 -4.60
N ASN A 55 -1.59 3.86 -5.30
CA ASN A 55 -1.18 5.03 -6.09
C ASN A 55 -1.10 6.28 -5.21
N LEU A 56 -0.47 6.14 -4.04
CA LEU A 56 -0.17 7.27 -3.18
C LEU A 56 0.78 8.25 -3.90
N PRO A 57 0.74 9.56 -3.57
CA PRO A 57 1.60 10.55 -4.21
C PRO A 57 3.09 10.28 -4.07
N ASP A 58 3.50 9.72 -2.93
CA ASP A 58 4.89 9.38 -2.61
C ASP A 58 5.12 7.87 -2.85
N ARG A 59 5.37 7.52 -4.12
CA ARG A 59 5.45 6.14 -4.61
C ARG A 59 6.88 5.76 -5.02
N HIS A 60 7.31 4.60 -4.53
CA HIS A 60 8.58 3.99 -4.86
C HIS A 60 8.40 2.59 -5.48
N ASP A 61 8.63 2.47 -6.78
CA ASP A 61 8.62 1.18 -7.47
C ASP A 61 9.97 0.46 -7.32
N LEU A 62 9.92 -0.81 -6.90
CA LEU A 62 11.10 -1.62 -6.60
C LEU A 62 11.19 -2.86 -7.50
N GLY A 63 12.40 -3.21 -7.90
CA GLY A 63 12.71 -4.45 -8.63
C GLY A 63 12.78 -5.71 -7.75
N ALA A 64 12.25 -5.66 -6.53
CA ALA A 64 12.20 -6.80 -5.62
C ALA A 64 10.94 -7.64 -5.86
N GLY A 65 10.93 -8.90 -5.38
CA GLY A 65 9.69 -9.69 -5.19
C GLY A 65 9.13 -9.51 -3.78
N HIS A 66 7.91 -10.00 -3.52
CA HIS A 66 7.15 -9.78 -2.27
C HIS A 66 7.98 -9.88 -0.97
N VAL A 67 8.52 -11.07 -0.70
CA VAL A 67 9.27 -11.34 0.53
C VAL A 67 10.64 -10.67 0.49
N GLY A 68 11.32 -10.72 -0.66
CA GLY A 68 12.64 -10.11 -0.84
C GLY A 68 12.66 -8.61 -0.65
N MET A 69 11.54 -7.92 -0.90
CA MET A 69 11.37 -6.49 -0.62
C MET A 69 11.53 -6.19 0.87
N ILE A 70 11.05 -7.07 1.74
CA ILE A 70 11.05 -6.84 3.20
C ILE A 70 12.31 -7.40 3.85
N VAL A 71 12.78 -8.58 3.46
CA VAL A 71 13.87 -9.31 4.17
C VAL A 71 15.04 -9.71 3.27
N GLY A 72 15.06 -9.31 2.00
CA GLY A 72 16.14 -9.63 1.08
C GLY A 72 17.41 -8.82 1.34
N GLY A 73 18.53 -9.23 0.74
CA GLY A 73 19.83 -8.55 0.92
C GLY A 73 19.85 -7.08 0.47
N SER A 74 18.96 -6.68 -0.45
CA SER A 74 18.80 -5.30 -0.88
C SER A 74 17.68 -4.54 -0.15
N ALA A 75 16.99 -5.15 0.81
CA ALA A 75 15.86 -4.52 1.50
C ALA A 75 16.28 -3.29 2.30
N ALA A 76 17.49 -3.31 2.87
CA ALA A 76 18.06 -2.18 3.60
C ALA A 76 18.10 -0.91 2.73
N THR A 77 18.71 -0.99 1.56
CA THR A 77 18.89 0.16 0.67
C THR A 77 17.63 0.53 -0.10
N GLN A 78 16.76 -0.45 -0.41
CA GLN A 78 15.56 -0.21 -1.22
C GLN A 78 14.33 0.19 -0.41
N VAL A 79 14.24 -0.20 0.85
CA VAL A 79 13.04 0.03 1.70
C VAL A 79 13.42 0.67 3.02
N TRP A 80 14.30 0.05 3.82
CA TRP A 80 14.46 0.45 5.23
C TRP A 80 15.10 1.83 5.38
N GLU A 81 16.18 2.10 4.65
CA GLU A 81 16.87 3.39 4.65
C GLU A 81 15.97 4.52 4.09
N PRO A 82 15.33 4.36 2.91
CA PRO A 82 14.35 5.35 2.43
C PRO A 82 13.20 5.61 3.40
N LEU A 83 12.61 4.54 3.97
CA LEU A 83 11.52 4.66 4.94
C LEU A 83 11.97 5.38 6.22
N SER A 84 13.14 5.03 6.75
CA SER A 84 13.73 5.70 7.91
C SER A 84 13.99 7.18 7.62
N GLY A 85 14.56 7.49 6.45
CA GLY A 85 14.78 8.86 6.01
C GLY A 85 13.47 9.65 5.92
N TRP A 86 12.43 9.05 5.32
CA TRP A 86 11.10 9.63 5.21
C TRP A 86 10.49 9.93 6.59
N LEU A 87 10.51 8.94 7.50
CA LEU A 87 9.99 9.10 8.86
C LEU A 87 10.69 10.22 9.62
N ASN A 88 12.02 10.31 9.51
CA ASN A 88 12.81 11.36 10.19
C ASN A 88 12.62 12.76 9.58
N ALA A 89 12.18 12.85 8.32
CA ALA A 89 11.87 14.10 7.65
C ALA A 89 10.46 14.62 7.95
N LEU A 90 9.58 13.79 8.53
CA LEU A 90 8.24 14.23 8.89
C LEU A 90 8.25 15.27 10.02
N PRO A 91 7.31 16.22 10.01
CA PRO A 91 7.10 17.11 11.16
C PRO A 91 6.85 16.28 12.41
N GLN A 92 7.52 16.63 13.50
CA GLN A 92 7.25 15.98 14.79
C GLN A 92 5.79 16.26 15.19
N PRO A 93 5.05 15.24 15.66
CA PRO A 93 3.71 15.46 16.16
C PRO A 93 3.76 16.47 17.32
N LYS A 94 2.83 17.42 17.31
CA LYS A 94 2.64 18.38 18.41
C LYS A 94 2.09 17.71 19.66
#